data_AF-A0A4D9DDL3-F1
#
_entry.id   AF-A0A4D9DDL3-F1
#
_cell.length_a   1.000
_cell.length_b   1.000
_cell.length_c   1.000
_cell.angle_alpha   90.00
_cell.angle_beta   90.00
_cell.angle_gamma   90.00
#
_symmetry.space_group_name_H-M   'P 1'
#
loop_
_entity.id
_entity.type
_entity.pdbx_description
1 polymer ?
#
loop_
_entity_poly.entity_id
_entity_poly.type
_entity_poly.pdbx_seq_one_letter_code
_entity_poly.pdbx_strand_id
1 'polypeptide(L)'
;MDVPQRKGVQGQRKWPMEFTCSDWLDTPGLIEPPLEKKRFCHNLDSATSGILCVARNQAAAARVVELFSKRMVEKEYLAVVFGHVSSTADSDTLFIDAPIEKDPHSDFRMRIGPEGKSAQTQVEVLERGFLRLQGPHFNAPVSKLRLKPITGRRHQLRVHTMSLGHGIVGDTYVGDWASYRMMLHAHKLGLPMAPDKHLQLVTVDPFQALISPQPLTG
;
A
#
# COMPACT_ATOMS: atom_id res chain seq x y z
N MET A 1 10.80 9.33 26.16
CA MET A 1 9.54 9.99 26.58
C MET A 1 8.40 9.13 26.08
N ASP A 2 7.80 8.35 26.97
CA ASP A 2 6.69 7.46 26.64
C ASP A 2 5.45 8.25 26.27
N VAL A 3 4.95 8.05 25.06
CA VAL A 3 3.67 8.59 24.62
C VAL A 3 2.60 7.56 24.98
N PRO A 4 1.64 7.87 25.88
CA PRO A 4 0.66 6.90 26.31
C PRO A 4 -0.30 6.56 25.17
N GLN A 5 -0.40 5.28 24.84
CA GLN A 5 -1.40 4.78 23.89
C GLN A 5 -2.79 4.79 24.55
N ARG A 6 -3.57 5.84 24.31
CA ARG A 6 -5.02 5.81 24.57
C ARG A 6 -5.72 5.09 23.42
N LYS A 7 -6.56 4.09 23.75
CA LYS A 7 -7.45 3.41 22.80
C LYS A 7 -8.41 4.45 22.20
N GLY A 8 -8.29 4.73 20.91
CA GLY A 8 -9.21 5.61 20.20
C GLY A 8 -10.61 5.01 20.20
N VAL A 9 -11.57 5.72 20.81
CA VAL A 9 -13.00 5.50 20.61
C VAL A 9 -13.32 5.81 19.15
N GLN A 10 -14.23 5.04 18.54
CA GLN A 10 -14.62 5.21 17.14
C GLN A 10 -15.11 6.66 16.90
N GLY A 11 -14.31 7.45 16.18
CA GLY A 11 -14.57 8.88 15.91
C GLY A 11 -13.61 9.88 16.55
N GLN A 12 -12.72 9.47 17.47
CA GLN A 12 -11.65 10.34 17.96
C GLN A 12 -10.39 10.22 17.09
N ARG A 13 -9.84 11.36 16.66
CA ARG A 13 -8.54 11.43 15.99
C ARG A 13 -7.48 10.82 16.91
N LYS A 14 -6.61 9.97 16.35
CA LYS A 14 -5.55 9.33 17.13
C LYS A 14 -4.49 10.36 17.55
N TRP A 15 -4.33 11.42 16.75
CA TRP A 15 -3.48 12.56 17.07
C TRP A 15 -4.19 13.90 16.77
N PRO A 16 -4.02 14.93 17.61
CA PRO A 16 -4.71 16.22 17.43
C PRO A 16 -4.46 16.89 16.06
N MET A 17 -3.26 16.70 15.50
CA MET A 17 -2.82 17.28 14.22
C MET A 17 -2.98 16.34 13.02
N GLU A 18 -3.61 15.18 13.19
CA GLU A 18 -3.78 14.21 12.11
C GLU A 18 -4.77 14.74 11.08
N PHE A 19 -4.28 15.03 9.88
CA PHE A 19 -5.10 15.39 8.73
C PHE A 19 -5.39 14.13 7.92
N THR A 20 -6.65 13.73 7.87
CA THR A 20 -7.09 12.50 7.21
C THR A 20 -7.53 12.76 5.77
N CYS A 21 -7.62 11.70 4.95
CA CYS A 21 -8.26 11.82 3.63
C CYS A 21 -9.71 12.32 3.74
N SER A 22 -10.40 12.04 4.85
CA SER A 22 -11.73 12.60 5.10
C SER A 22 -11.67 14.12 5.24
N ASP A 23 -10.73 14.65 6.03
CA ASP A 23 -10.56 16.10 6.20
C ASP A 23 -10.16 16.76 4.87
N TRP A 24 -9.31 16.11 4.08
CA TRP A 24 -8.92 16.59 2.75
C TRP A 24 -10.12 16.76 1.81
N LEU A 25 -11.06 15.81 1.82
CA LEU A 25 -12.27 15.87 1.00
C LEU A 25 -13.24 17.01 1.39
N ASP A 26 -13.08 17.60 2.58
CA ASP A 26 -13.85 18.79 3.00
C ASP A 26 -13.21 20.10 2.55
N THR A 27 -12.05 20.07 1.88
CA THR A 27 -11.40 21.29 1.39
C THR A 27 -12.33 22.04 0.45
N PRO A 28 -12.67 23.32 0.72
CA PRO A 28 -13.58 24.10 -0.12
C PRO A 28 -13.10 24.14 -1.58
N GLY A 29 -14.03 23.93 -2.53
CA GLY A 29 -13.73 23.92 -3.97
C GLY A 29 -13.02 22.67 -4.50
N LEU A 30 -12.64 21.71 -3.65
CA LEU A 30 -12.01 20.47 -4.11
C LEU A 30 -13.01 19.56 -4.85
N ILE A 31 -14.24 19.47 -4.35
CA ILE A 31 -15.32 18.67 -4.94
C ILE A 31 -16.58 19.51 -5.00
N GLU A 32 -17.12 19.68 -6.21
CA GLU A 32 -18.38 20.38 -6.43
C GLU A 32 -19.44 19.45 -7.08
N PRO A 33 -20.69 19.43 -6.56
CA PRO A 33 -21.05 19.89 -5.21
C PRO A 33 -20.33 19.07 -4.11
N PRO A 34 -20.19 19.59 -2.87
CA PRO A 34 -19.59 18.87 -1.76
C PRO A 34 -20.26 17.51 -1.50
N LEU A 35 -19.50 16.57 -0.94
CA LEU A 35 -20.03 15.25 -0.60
C LEU A 35 -20.89 15.32 0.67
N GLU A 36 -22.21 15.18 0.54
CA GLU A 36 -23.13 15.11 1.71
C GLU A 36 -22.74 14.00 2.69
N LYS A 37 -22.27 12.86 2.18
CA LYS A 37 -21.74 11.76 2.97
C LYS A 37 -20.59 11.08 2.23
N LYS A 38 -19.41 11.06 2.84
CA LYS A 38 -18.22 10.37 2.32
C LYS A 38 -18.40 8.86 2.42
N ARG A 39 -18.31 8.18 1.28
CA ARG A 39 -18.45 6.72 1.19
C ARG A 39 -17.16 6.12 0.68
N PHE A 40 -16.20 5.92 1.59
CA PHE A 40 -14.96 5.21 1.26
C PHE A 40 -15.30 3.77 0.87
N CYS A 41 -14.96 3.38 -0.36
CA CYS A 41 -15.30 2.05 -0.90
C CYS A 41 -14.25 0.99 -0.54
N HIS A 42 -13.05 1.42 -0.17
CA HIS A 42 -11.97 0.58 0.36
C HIS A 42 -11.04 1.44 1.23
N ASN A 43 -10.08 0.79 1.88
CA ASN A 43 -9.08 1.44 2.71
C ASN A 43 -7.70 1.36 2.04
N LEU A 44 -6.82 2.27 2.47
CA LEU A 44 -5.37 2.20 2.33
C LEU A 44 -4.75 2.33 3.72
N ASP A 45 -3.56 1.77 3.92
CA ASP A 45 -2.79 2.05 5.14
C ASP A 45 -2.42 3.53 5.16
N SER A 46 -2.35 4.14 6.36
CA SER A 46 -2.11 5.59 6.50
C SER A 46 -0.81 6.08 5.86
N ALA A 47 0.22 5.23 5.79
CA ALA A 47 1.51 5.55 5.17
C ALA A 47 1.58 5.21 3.67
N THR A 48 0.54 4.57 3.11
CA THR A 48 0.46 4.23 1.68
C THR A 48 -0.20 5.38 0.91
N SER A 49 0.46 5.91 -0.11
CA SER A 49 -0.18 6.88 -1.02
C SER A 49 -0.85 6.19 -2.20
N GLY A 50 -1.61 6.95 -2.98
CA GLY A 50 -2.15 6.50 -4.26
C GLY A 50 -3.67 6.55 -4.32
N ILE A 51 -4.25 5.69 -5.15
CA ILE A 51 -5.68 5.75 -5.49
C ILE A 51 -6.55 5.34 -4.31
N LEU A 52 -7.49 6.22 -3.94
CA LEU A 52 -8.54 5.96 -2.96
C LEU A 52 -9.91 6.25 -3.58
N CYS A 53 -10.81 5.27 -3.61
CA CYS A 53 -12.13 5.40 -4.20
C CYS A 53 -13.18 5.84 -3.16
N VAL A 54 -13.83 6.98 -3.42
CA VAL A 54 -14.95 7.49 -2.62
C VAL A 54 -16.17 7.67 -3.51
N ALA A 55 -17.26 6.97 -3.19
CA ALA A 55 -18.49 7.03 -3.97
C ALA A 55 -19.33 8.27 -3.60
N ARG A 56 -19.88 8.95 -4.62
CA ARG A 56 -20.76 10.11 -4.43
C ARG A 56 -22.14 9.75 -3.87
N ASN A 57 -22.63 8.54 -4.09
CA ASN A 57 -23.96 8.10 -3.64
C ASN A 57 -23.96 6.64 -3.17
N GLN A 58 -25.05 6.23 -2.52
CA GLN A 58 -25.17 4.90 -1.91
C GLN A 58 -25.17 3.76 -2.95
N ALA A 59 -25.80 3.96 -4.10
CA ALA A 59 -25.83 2.96 -5.17
C ALA A 59 -24.42 2.67 -5.72
N ALA A 60 -23.64 3.72 -5.98
CA ALA A 60 -22.25 3.59 -6.41
C ALA A 60 -21.39 2.91 -5.33
N ALA A 61 -21.57 3.28 -4.06
CA ALA A 61 -20.85 2.65 -2.95
C ALA A 61 -21.15 1.15 -2.87
N ALA A 62 -22.42 0.76 -2.91
CA ALA A 62 -22.84 -0.63 -2.86
C ALA A 62 -22.25 -1.44 -4.02
N ARG A 63 -22.29 -0.89 -5.24
CA ARG A 63 -21.72 -1.53 -6.42
C ARG A 63 -20.21 -1.74 -6.30
N VAL A 64 -19.46 -0.72 -5.87
CA VAL A 64 -18.01 -0.85 -5.73
C VAL A 64 -17.66 -1.84 -4.62
N VAL A 65 -18.33 -1.78 -3.47
CA VAL A 65 -18.12 -2.74 -2.37
C VAL A 65 -18.39 -4.18 -2.81
N GLU A 66 -19.41 -4.40 -3.63
CA GLU A 66 -19.70 -5.71 -4.23
C GLU A 66 -18.56 -6.17 -5.16
N LEU A 67 -17.99 -5.28 -5.98
CA LEU A 67 -16.83 -5.63 -6.81
C LEU A 67 -15.63 -6.06 -5.97
N PHE A 68 -15.36 -5.36 -4.86
CA PHE A 68 -14.30 -5.73 -3.93
C PHE A 68 -14.56 -7.09 -3.26
N SER A 69 -15.80 -7.35 -2.83
CA SER A 69 -16.15 -8.62 -2.16
C SER A 69 -16.06 -9.81 -3.11
N LYS A 70 -16.43 -9.63 -4.38
CA LYS A 70 -16.28 -10.62 -5.46
C LYS A 70 -14.87 -10.72 -6.04
N ARG A 71 -13.90 -9.94 -5.54
CA ARG A 71 -12.51 -9.87 -6.03
C ARG A 71 -12.41 -9.54 -7.54
N MET A 72 -13.35 -8.77 -8.05
CA MET A 72 -13.38 -8.33 -9.46
C MET A 72 -12.58 -7.05 -9.70
N VAL A 73 -12.06 -6.43 -8.63
CA VAL A 73 -11.29 -5.19 -8.70
C VAL A 73 -9.83 -5.50 -9.02
N GLU A 74 -9.31 -4.88 -10.08
CA GLU A 74 -7.88 -4.89 -10.36
C GLU A 74 -7.17 -3.89 -9.45
N LYS A 75 -6.15 -4.35 -8.74
CA LYS A 75 -5.31 -3.49 -7.90
C LYS A 75 -3.84 -3.74 -8.22
N GLU A 76 -3.11 -2.68 -8.45
CA GLU A 76 -1.67 -2.72 -8.62
C GLU A 76 -1.00 -1.69 -7.72
N TYR A 77 0.08 -2.10 -7.07
CA TYR A 77 0.88 -1.24 -6.24
C TYR A 77 2.32 -1.25 -6.74
N LEU A 78 2.98 -0.11 -6.62
CA LEU A 78 4.43 -0.01 -6.75
C LEU A 78 5.03 0.00 -5.35
N ALA A 79 6.14 -0.71 -5.18
CA ALA A 79 6.92 -0.69 -3.95
C ALA A 79 8.42 -0.62 -4.24
N VAL A 80 9.18 0.03 -3.36
CA VAL A 80 10.64 -0.10 -3.32
C VAL A 80 11.00 -0.87 -2.06
N VAL A 81 11.69 -2.00 -2.24
CA VAL A 81 12.10 -2.89 -1.14
C VAL A 81 13.62 -2.98 -1.04
N PHE A 82 14.13 -3.24 0.16
CA PHE A 82 15.56 -3.49 0.38
C PHE A 82 16.02 -4.80 -0.27
N GLY A 83 17.25 -4.79 -0.78
CA GLY A 83 17.90 -5.92 -1.44
C GLY A 83 17.51 -6.10 -2.90
N HIS A 84 18.26 -6.95 -3.58
CA HIS A 84 17.94 -7.42 -4.93
C HIS A 84 17.08 -8.68 -4.81
N VAL A 85 15.78 -8.55 -5.08
CA VAL A 85 14.84 -9.67 -5.00
C VAL A 85 15.23 -10.70 -6.05
N SER A 86 15.58 -11.91 -5.60
CA SER A 86 15.87 -13.02 -6.49
C SER A 86 14.60 -13.45 -7.22
N SER A 87 14.69 -13.59 -8.53
CA SER A 87 13.67 -14.20 -9.37
C SER A 87 14.19 -15.55 -9.88
N THR A 88 13.27 -16.44 -10.24
CA THR A 88 13.64 -17.71 -10.89
C THR A 88 14.23 -17.43 -12.27
N ALA A 89 15.12 -18.30 -12.77
CA ALA A 89 15.81 -18.13 -14.06
C ALA A 89 14.87 -17.81 -15.24
N ASP A 90 13.61 -18.24 -15.17
CA ASP A 90 12.64 -18.12 -16.26
C ASP A 90 11.55 -17.04 -16.04
N SER A 91 11.53 -16.34 -14.90
CA SER A 91 10.51 -15.30 -14.65
C SER A 91 10.84 -14.36 -13.48
N ASP A 92 10.71 -13.04 -13.73
CA ASP A 92 10.70 -11.99 -12.68
C ASP A 92 9.40 -11.94 -11.87
N THR A 93 8.53 -12.95 -12.00
CA THR A 93 7.27 -13.04 -11.25
C THR A 93 7.36 -14.08 -10.13
N LEU A 94 6.90 -13.70 -8.95
CA LEU A 94 6.76 -14.53 -7.77
C LEU A 94 5.30 -14.53 -7.30
N PHE A 95 4.87 -15.60 -6.64
CA PHE A 95 3.56 -15.69 -6.01
C PHE A 95 3.72 -16.02 -4.52
N ILE A 96 3.12 -15.21 -3.67
CA ILE A 96 3.15 -15.39 -2.22
C ILE A 96 1.76 -15.80 -1.77
N ASP A 97 1.62 -17.03 -1.30
CA ASP A 97 0.43 -17.56 -0.65
C ASP A 97 0.76 -17.88 0.82
N ALA A 98 0.56 -16.89 1.67
CA ALA A 98 0.93 -16.99 3.08
C ALA A 98 -0.17 -16.35 3.94
N PRO A 99 -0.84 -17.11 4.82
CA PRO A 99 -1.91 -16.56 5.64
C PRO A 99 -1.41 -15.48 6.61
N ILE A 100 -2.24 -14.47 6.87
CA ILE A 100 -1.90 -13.34 7.74
C ILE A 100 -2.79 -13.31 8.99
N GLU A 101 -2.15 -13.21 10.14
CA GLU A 101 -2.77 -13.05 11.46
C GLU A 101 -2.26 -11.80 12.19
N LYS A 102 -2.97 -11.42 13.26
CA LYS A 102 -2.54 -10.32 14.14
C LYS A 102 -1.30 -10.77 14.91
N ASP A 103 -0.33 -9.87 15.07
CA ASP A 103 0.81 -10.10 15.95
C ASP A 103 0.34 -10.08 17.42
N PRO A 104 0.58 -11.15 18.22
CA PRO A 104 0.16 -11.17 19.62
C PRO A 104 0.91 -10.14 20.48
N HIS A 105 2.07 -9.65 20.03
CA HIS A 105 2.90 -8.68 20.75
C HIS A 105 2.70 -7.25 20.26
N SER A 106 1.76 -7.00 19.33
CA SER A 106 1.51 -5.66 18.80
C SER A 106 0.06 -5.45 18.37
N ASP A 107 -0.56 -4.37 18.81
CA ASP A 107 -1.88 -3.96 18.31
C ASP A 107 -1.86 -3.41 16.88
N PHE A 108 -0.67 -3.07 16.40
CA PHE A 108 -0.46 -2.55 15.05
C PHE A 108 -0.02 -3.65 14.07
N ARG A 109 0.91 -4.51 14.47
CA ARG A 109 1.56 -5.42 13.53
C ARG A 109 0.68 -6.61 13.15
N MET A 110 0.92 -7.07 11.94
CA MET A 110 0.42 -8.32 11.37
C MET A 110 1.63 -9.20 11.09
N ARG A 111 1.44 -10.51 11.06
CA ARG A 111 2.49 -11.47 10.71
C ARG A 111 1.94 -12.62 9.90
N ILE A 112 2.83 -13.36 9.26
CA ILE A 112 2.46 -14.67 8.73
C ILE A 112 2.27 -15.62 9.91
N GLY A 113 1.26 -16.48 9.80
CA GLY A 113 1.06 -17.56 10.76
C GLY A 113 -0.04 -18.52 10.31
N PRO A 114 -0.02 -19.74 10.85
CA PRO A 114 -0.92 -20.82 10.42
C PRO A 114 -2.39 -20.55 10.76
N GLU A 115 -2.68 -19.73 11.77
CA GLU A 115 -4.04 -19.32 12.16
C GLU A 115 -4.52 -18.08 11.39
N GLY A 116 -3.73 -17.66 10.40
CA GLY A 116 -3.99 -16.49 9.58
C GLY A 116 -5.14 -16.66 8.61
N LYS A 117 -5.69 -15.52 8.18
CA LYS A 117 -6.62 -15.48 7.06
C LYS A 117 -5.83 -15.60 5.77
N SER A 118 -6.29 -16.46 4.84
CA SER A 118 -5.70 -16.61 3.51
C SER A 118 -5.42 -15.26 2.86
N ALA A 119 -4.18 -15.11 2.40
CA ALA A 119 -3.67 -13.91 1.77
C ALA A 119 -2.75 -14.28 0.61
N GLN A 120 -2.98 -13.67 -0.55
CA GLN A 120 -2.30 -13.97 -1.79
C GLN A 120 -1.89 -12.69 -2.51
N THR A 121 -0.62 -12.64 -2.92
CA THR A 121 -0.03 -11.50 -3.63
C THR A 121 0.85 -12.00 -4.76
N GLN A 122 0.58 -11.55 -5.99
CA GLN A 122 1.53 -11.69 -7.09
C GLN A 122 2.53 -10.52 -7.04
N VAL A 123 3.80 -10.84 -7.23
CA VAL A 123 4.93 -9.90 -7.19
C VAL A 123 5.66 -10.00 -8.52
N GLU A 124 5.98 -8.87 -9.14
CA GLU A 124 6.80 -8.79 -10.34
C GLU A 124 7.93 -7.80 -10.08
N VAL A 125 9.18 -8.21 -10.32
CA VAL A 125 10.34 -7.33 -10.18
C VAL A 125 10.46 -6.46 -11.43
N LEU A 126 10.34 -5.15 -11.27
CA LEU A 126 10.41 -4.19 -12.38
C LEU A 126 11.84 -3.69 -12.62
N GLU A 127 12.58 -3.47 -11.53
CA GLU A 127 13.91 -2.87 -11.57
C GLU A 127 14.71 -3.33 -10.35
N ARG A 128 16.02 -3.50 -10.54
CA ARG A 128 16.99 -3.74 -9.45
C ARG A 128 18.06 -2.67 -9.56
N GLY A 129 18.52 -2.16 -8.43
CA GLY A 129 19.52 -1.09 -8.42
C GLY A 129 19.89 -0.65 -7.01
N PHE A 130 20.22 0.62 -6.87
CA PHE A 130 20.73 1.24 -5.66
C PHE A 130 19.93 2.49 -5.33
N LEU A 131 19.61 2.68 -4.06
CA LEU A 131 18.76 3.77 -3.60
C LEU A 131 19.48 5.11 -3.72
N ARG A 132 18.88 6.05 -4.46
CA ARG A 132 19.39 7.42 -4.66
C ARG A 132 19.04 8.39 -3.53
N LEU A 133 18.18 7.97 -2.61
CA LEU A 133 17.72 8.80 -1.51
C LEU A 133 18.89 9.11 -0.57
N GLN A 134 19.17 10.39 -0.37
CA GLN A 134 20.16 10.84 0.62
C GLN A 134 19.74 10.42 2.02
N GLY A 135 20.71 9.96 2.83
CA GLY A 135 20.47 9.48 4.19
C GLY A 135 21.15 8.14 4.47
N PRO A 136 20.77 7.45 5.56
CA PRO A 136 21.44 6.22 6.02
C PRO A 136 21.41 5.07 5.02
N HIS A 137 20.44 5.07 4.10
CA HIS A 137 20.24 4.04 3.10
C HIS A 137 20.75 4.44 1.71
N PHE A 138 21.48 5.56 1.59
CA PHE A 138 22.08 5.96 0.32
C PHE A 138 22.97 4.82 -0.21
N ASN A 139 22.83 4.49 -1.50
CA ASN A 139 23.47 3.35 -2.14
C ASN A 139 23.12 1.96 -1.58
N ALA A 140 22.08 1.81 -0.76
CA ALA A 140 21.60 0.49 -0.39
C ALA A 140 21.04 -0.23 -1.63
N PRO A 141 21.30 -1.55 -1.81
CA PRO A 141 20.68 -2.32 -2.88
C PRO A 141 19.17 -2.36 -2.65
N VAL A 142 18.39 -2.16 -3.73
CA VAL A 142 16.93 -2.13 -3.70
C VAL A 142 16.34 -2.75 -4.95
N SER A 143 15.07 -3.17 -4.84
CA SER A 143 14.27 -3.59 -5.99
C SER A 143 12.96 -2.82 -6.03
N LYS A 144 12.54 -2.45 -7.23
CA LYS A 144 11.20 -1.97 -7.48
C LYS A 144 10.29 -3.11 -7.84
N LEU A 145 9.17 -3.22 -7.15
CA LEU A 145 8.20 -4.27 -7.33
C LEU A 145 6.88 -3.70 -7.82
N ARG A 146 6.25 -4.44 -8.72
CA ARG A 146 4.82 -4.37 -8.96
C ARG A 146 4.14 -5.46 -8.12
N LEU A 147 3.18 -5.05 -7.30
CA LEU A 147 2.46 -5.94 -6.39
C LEU A 147 0.97 -5.95 -6.75
N LYS A 148 0.42 -7.14 -7.02
CA LYS A 148 -1.01 -7.35 -7.32
C LYS A 148 -1.63 -8.21 -6.21
N PRO A 149 -2.25 -7.60 -5.19
CA PRO A 149 -2.88 -8.36 -4.11
C PRO A 149 -4.23 -8.93 -4.57
N ILE A 150 -4.32 -10.27 -4.63
CA ILE A 150 -5.56 -10.99 -4.97
C ILE A 150 -6.56 -10.91 -3.81
N THR A 151 -6.05 -10.95 -2.58
CA THR A 151 -6.82 -10.70 -1.35
C THR A 151 -6.63 -9.26 -0.86
N GLY A 152 -7.24 -8.90 0.27
CA GLY A 152 -7.12 -7.57 0.88
C GLY A 152 -7.02 -7.62 2.39
N ARG A 153 -5.93 -8.19 2.92
CA ARG A 153 -5.66 -8.22 4.38
C ARG A 153 -4.94 -6.94 4.82
N ARG A 154 -5.15 -6.56 6.07
CA ARG A 154 -4.45 -5.43 6.70
C ARG A 154 -2.94 -5.65 6.58
N HIS A 155 -2.21 -4.62 6.11
CA HIS A 155 -0.76 -4.66 5.92
C HIS A 155 -0.24 -5.79 5.01
N GLN A 156 -1.10 -6.39 4.16
CA GLN A 156 -0.75 -7.60 3.41
C GLN A 156 0.54 -7.48 2.62
N LEU A 157 0.68 -6.43 1.81
CA LEU A 157 1.84 -6.22 0.97
C LEU A 157 3.11 -6.06 1.79
N ARG A 158 3.03 -5.32 2.90
CA ARG A 158 4.14 -5.04 3.82
C ARG A 158 4.65 -6.31 4.48
N VAL A 159 3.73 -7.16 4.95
CA VAL A 159 4.05 -8.45 5.57
C VAL A 159 4.62 -9.43 4.55
N HIS A 160 4.01 -9.52 3.35
CA HIS A 160 4.43 -10.44 2.30
C HIS A 160 5.81 -10.10 1.73
N THR A 161 6.14 -8.82 1.49
CA THR A 161 7.48 -8.46 1.03
C THR A 161 8.51 -8.72 2.14
N MET A 162 8.17 -8.42 3.40
CA MET A 162 9.03 -8.74 4.54
C MET A 162 9.28 -10.24 4.69
N SER A 163 8.31 -11.11 4.41
CA SER A 163 8.49 -12.55 4.47
C SER A 163 9.38 -13.13 3.37
N LEU A 164 9.58 -12.39 2.28
CA LEU A 164 10.61 -12.68 1.29
C LEU A 164 12.01 -12.25 1.74
N GLY A 165 12.14 -11.63 2.92
CA GLY A 165 13.38 -11.00 3.38
C GLY A 165 13.59 -9.58 2.85
N HIS A 166 12.61 -9.02 2.14
CA HIS A 166 12.73 -7.75 1.43
C HIS A 166 11.67 -6.75 1.92
N GLY A 167 11.92 -6.12 3.05
CA GLY A 167 11.01 -5.10 3.59
C GLY A 167 10.97 -3.82 2.76
N ILE A 168 9.83 -3.13 2.80
CA ILE A 168 9.62 -1.87 2.07
C ILE A 168 10.45 -0.75 2.70
N VAL A 169 11.11 0.04 1.86
CA VAL A 169 11.88 1.22 2.29
C VAL A 169 10.94 2.22 2.96
N GLY A 170 11.33 2.75 4.13
CA GLY A 170 10.53 3.62 4.97
C GLY A 170 9.36 2.94 5.68
N ASP A 171 9.35 1.61 5.75
CA ASP A 171 8.37 0.87 6.54
C ASP A 171 8.87 0.65 7.98
N THR A 172 7.97 0.88 8.94
CA THR A 172 8.19 0.63 10.36
C THR A 172 8.35 -0.86 10.68
N TYR A 173 7.97 -1.76 9.77
CA TYR A 173 8.20 -3.20 9.91
C TYR A 173 9.68 -3.58 9.93
N VAL A 174 10.50 -2.85 9.18
CA VAL A 174 11.97 -2.97 9.15
C VAL A 174 12.66 -1.96 10.07
N GLY A 175 11.88 -1.17 10.82
CA GLY A 175 12.43 -0.11 11.68
C GLY A 175 13.02 1.07 10.90
N ASP A 176 12.65 1.25 9.62
CA ASP A 176 13.14 2.38 8.84
C ASP A 176 12.30 3.64 9.10
N TRP A 177 12.81 4.49 9.98
CA TRP A 177 12.27 5.82 10.30
C TRP A 177 13.08 6.95 9.66
N ALA A 178 14.18 6.62 8.98
CA ALA A 178 15.07 7.61 8.38
C ALA A 178 14.58 8.05 7.00
N SER A 179 13.92 7.15 6.26
CA SER A 179 13.25 7.49 5.01
C SER A 179 12.04 8.40 5.25
N TYR A 180 11.87 9.43 4.42
CA TYR A 180 10.84 10.46 4.60
C TYR A 180 9.39 9.95 4.47
N ARG A 181 9.19 8.74 3.94
CA ARG A 181 7.90 8.06 3.79
C ARG A 181 8.10 6.57 3.53
N MET A 182 7.03 5.80 3.66
CA MET A 182 6.97 4.43 3.15
C MET A 182 6.86 4.44 1.61
N MET A 183 7.72 3.66 0.96
CA MET A 183 7.78 3.51 -0.49
C MET A 183 6.80 2.44 -0.98
N LEU A 184 5.52 2.63 -0.67
CA LEU A 184 4.40 1.82 -1.16
C LEU A 184 3.32 2.75 -1.73
N HIS A 185 2.89 2.48 -2.96
CA HIS A 185 1.97 3.32 -3.70
C HIS A 185 0.89 2.51 -4.41
N ALA A 186 -0.39 2.81 -4.16
CA ALA A 186 -1.52 2.26 -4.90
C ALA A 186 -1.59 2.90 -6.30
N HIS A 187 -1.00 2.23 -7.28
CA HIS A 187 -0.69 2.77 -8.59
C HIS A 187 -1.83 2.62 -9.62
N LYS A 188 -2.49 1.44 -9.64
CA LYS A 188 -3.61 1.17 -10.55
C LYS A 188 -4.82 0.66 -9.79
N LEU A 189 -6.00 1.15 -10.19
CA LEU A 189 -7.30 0.64 -9.76
C LEU A 189 -8.21 0.44 -10.98
N GLY A 190 -8.69 -0.77 -11.19
CA GLY A 190 -9.67 -1.13 -12.23
C GLY A 190 -11.00 -1.54 -11.61
N LEU A 191 -12.09 -0.88 -12.01
CA LEU A 191 -13.44 -1.13 -11.53
C LEU A 191 -14.37 -1.46 -12.72
N PRO A 192 -14.75 -2.72 -12.93
CA PRO A 192 -15.72 -3.10 -13.97
C PRO A 192 -17.15 -2.75 -13.52
N MET A 193 -17.50 -1.48 -13.59
CA MET A 193 -18.76 -0.91 -13.09
C MET A 193 -19.99 -1.45 -13.84
N ALA A 194 -19.85 -1.72 -15.15
CA ALA A 194 -20.83 -2.40 -16.00
C ALA A 194 -20.10 -3.15 -17.14
N PRO A 195 -20.76 -4.02 -17.91
CA PRO A 195 -20.12 -4.77 -19.01
C PRO A 195 -19.37 -3.89 -20.02
N ASP A 196 -19.91 -2.71 -20.30
CA ASP A 196 -19.38 -1.70 -21.23
C ASP A 196 -18.64 -0.55 -20.52
N LYS A 197 -18.61 -0.55 -19.17
CA LYS A 197 -18.04 0.53 -18.37
C LYS A 197 -17.00 0.02 -17.39
N HIS A 198 -15.74 0.05 -17.81
CA HIS A 198 -14.58 -0.21 -16.96
C HIS A 198 -13.88 1.10 -16.63
N LEU A 199 -13.94 1.52 -15.36
CA LEU A 199 -13.12 2.64 -14.88
C LEU A 199 -11.72 2.12 -14.59
N GLN A 200 -10.73 2.62 -15.32
CA GLN A 200 -9.32 2.36 -15.04
C GLN A 200 -8.62 3.66 -14.66
N LEU A 201 -7.94 3.62 -13.52
CA LEU A 201 -7.17 4.73 -12.99
C LEU A 201 -5.73 4.26 -12.84
N VAL A 202 -4.79 5.03 -13.36
CA VAL A 202 -3.34 4.81 -13.23
C VAL A 202 -2.72 6.13 -12.79
N THR A 203 -1.98 6.11 -11.68
CA THR A 203 -1.26 7.29 -11.19
C THR A 203 0.09 7.44 -11.89
N VAL A 204 0.74 8.58 -11.71
CA VAL A 204 2.19 8.66 -11.98
C VAL A 204 2.94 7.73 -11.03
N ASP A 205 4.08 7.22 -11.48
CA ASP A 205 4.99 6.45 -10.63
C ASP A 205 5.84 7.38 -9.76
N PRO A 206 5.63 7.42 -8.44
CA PRO A 206 6.37 8.34 -7.56
C PRO A 206 7.81 7.89 -7.29
N PHE A 207 8.22 6.70 -7.74
CA PHE A 207 9.50 6.08 -7.40
C PHE A 207 10.48 6.02 -8.58
N GLN A 208 10.10 6.54 -9.76
CA GLN A 208 10.90 6.46 -10.99
C GLN A 208 12.34 6.98 -10.82
N ALA A 209 12.54 8.04 -10.03
CA ALA A 209 13.85 8.66 -9.84
C ALA A 209 14.62 8.14 -8.62
N LEU A 210 14.07 7.17 -7.86
CA LEU A 210 14.68 6.71 -6.60
C LEU A 210 15.75 5.64 -6.79
N ILE A 211 15.84 5.02 -7.97
CA ILE A 211 16.70 3.86 -8.21
C ILE A 211 17.76 4.23 -9.26
N SER A 212 19.00 3.87 -8.95
CA SER A 212 20.13 3.93 -9.87
C SER A 212 20.49 2.51 -10.30
N PRO A 213 20.75 2.25 -11.60
CA PRO A 213 21.14 0.91 -12.06
C PRO A 213 22.52 0.48 -11.53
N GLN A 214 23.37 1.44 -11.17
CA GLN A 214 24.69 1.23 -10.60
C GLN A 214 24.84 2.04 -9.31
N PRO A 215 25.73 1.63 -8.39
CA PRO A 215 26.04 2.43 -7.21
C PRO A 215 26.45 3.84 -7.62
N LEU A 216 25.95 4.85 -6.90
CA LEU A 216 26.36 6.23 -7.14
C LEU A 216 27.74 6.45 -6.51
N THR A 217 28.68 6.99 -7.26
CA THR A 217 29.93 7.51 -6.68
C THR A 217 29.58 8.75 -5.86
N GLY A 218 29.96 8.74 -4.58
CA GLY A 218 29.78 9.89 -3.68
C GLY A 218 30.65 11.08 -4.05
#